data_AF-A0AAJ6QBG3-F1
#
_entry.id   AF-A0AAJ6QBG3-F1
#
_cell.length_a   1.000
_cell.length_b   1.000
_cell.length_c   1.000
_cell.angle_alpha   90.00
_cell.angle_beta   90.00
_cell.angle_gamma   90.00
#
_symmetry.space_group_name_H-M   'P 1'
#
loop_
_entity.id
_entity.type
_entity.pdbx_description
1 polymer ?
#
loop_
_entity_poly.entity_id
_entity_poly.type
_entity_poly.pdbx_seq_one_letter_code
_entity_poly.pdbx_strand_id
1 'polypeptide(L)'
;MANAEQQNEPPLSAKDFKIYNRAAEQMEYYHGLLRLSWNMLWEASTSGRLPPYMKMRQFITEGLRFAQHLEIHHSIEENHVFPHLAKKMPEFRTGRGRQAAELLRQHRQIHKGLEEFQKYLEECQEGKQELEFDVLRGKMEGWREVLWTHLDQEVKTLGAENMRRYWTKEEMPRIPIYNDMMNIETLGDSAVVAVHLRILMEGWMRNLTVGIYRLSIPENEEPFSHSQFGILA
;
A
#
# COMPACT_ATOMS: atom_id res chain seq x y z
N MET A 1 -4.52 -34.71 5.47
CA MET A 1 -5.99 -34.82 5.58
C MET A 1 -6.52 -33.40 5.51
N ALA A 2 -7.22 -33.06 4.42
CA ALA A 2 -7.81 -31.74 4.23
C ALA A 2 -9.34 -31.86 4.29
N ASN A 3 -9.95 -30.82 4.88
CA ASN A 3 -11.37 -30.42 4.89
C ASN A 3 -12.37 -31.18 5.78
N ALA A 4 -12.66 -30.60 6.95
CA ALA A 4 -13.98 -30.65 7.60
C ALA A 4 -14.26 -29.51 8.63
N GLU A 5 -13.56 -28.37 8.62
CA GLU A 5 -13.83 -27.25 9.57
C GLU A 5 -14.01 -25.90 8.84
N GLN A 6 -14.65 -25.90 7.67
CA GLN A 6 -14.86 -24.67 6.91
C GLN A 6 -16.20 -23.97 7.19
N GLN A 7 -17.02 -24.46 8.12
CA GLN A 7 -18.31 -23.85 8.43
C GLN A 7 -18.65 -24.05 9.91
N ASN A 8 -18.96 -22.95 10.61
CA ASN A 8 -19.57 -22.83 11.95
C ASN A 8 -18.76 -22.09 13.03
N GLU A 9 -17.73 -21.31 12.69
CA GLU A 9 -17.37 -20.25 13.65
C GLU A 9 -18.42 -19.14 13.59
N PRO A 10 -18.99 -18.71 14.74
CA PRO A 10 -19.89 -17.58 14.75
C PRO A 10 -19.21 -16.35 14.14
N PRO A 11 -19.99 -15.43 13.53
CA PRO A 11 -19.44 -14.17 13.04
C PRO A 11 -18.67 -13.46 14.15
N LEU A 12 -17.52 -12.87 13.79
CA LEU A 12 -16.75 -12.07 14.74
C LEU A 12 -17.61 -10.91 15.26
N SER A 13 -17.49 -10.61 16.54
CA SER A 13 -17.99 -9.33 17.07
C SER A 13 -17.26 -8.18 16.37
N ALA A 14 -17.88 -7.01 16.25
CA ALA A 14 -17.24 -5.84 15.63
C ALA A 14 -15.89 -5.49 16.29
N LYS A 15 -15.76 -5.72 17.60
CA LYS A 15 -14.52 -5.52 18.34
C LYS A 15 -13.44 -6.53 17.93
N ASP A 16 -13.80 -7.81 17.87
CA ASP A 16 -12.84 -8.86 17.51
C ASP A 16 -12.45 -8.77 16.04
N PHE A 17 -13.39 -8.44 15.15
CA PHE A 17 -13.10 -8.15 13.75
C PHE A 17 -12.01 -7.10 13.61
N LYS A 18 -12.13 -5.96 14.30
CA LYS A 18 -11.11 -4.90 14.28
C LYS A 18 -9.74 -5.38 14.76
N ILE A 19 -9.69 -6.23 15.79
CA ILE A 19 -8.42 -6.78 16.30
C ILE A 19 -7.76 -7.66 15.24
N TYR A 20 -8.54 -8.55 14.60
CA TYR A 20 -8.02 -9.47 13.60
C TYR A 20 -7.72 -8.80 12.25
N ASN A 21 -8.46 -7.76 11.88
CA ASN A 21 -8.34 -7.08 10.59
C ASN A 21 -7.24 -6.00 10.56
N ARG A 22 -6.67 -5.66 11.71
CA ARG A 22 -5.74 -4.53 11.84
C ARG A 22 -4.52 -4.65 10.91
N ALA A 23 -4.01 -5.87 10.70
CA ALA A 23 -2.90 -6.12 9.78
C ALA A 23 -3.28 -5.78 8.33
N ALA A 24 -4.45 -6.23 7.87
CA ALA A 24 -4.97 -5.90 6.54
C ALA A 24 -5.23 -4.41 6.37
N GLU A 25 -5.77 -3.72 7.38
CA GLU A 25 -6.02 -2.27 7.33
C GLU A 25 -4.71 -1.48 7.17
N GLN A 26 -3.68 -1.87 7.92
CA GLN A 26 -2.38 -1.24 7.82
C GLN A 26 -1.73 -1.52 6.46
N MET A 27 -1.81 -2.77 5.99
CA MET A 27 -1.30 -3.15 4.68
C MET A 27 -1.96 -2.37 3.55
N GLU A 28 -3.29 -2.30 3.56
CA GLU A 28 -4.06 -1.57 2.55
C GLU A 28 -3.76 -0.07 2.54
N TYR A 29 -3.45 0.53 3.69
CA TYR A 29 -3.01 1.92 3.74
C TYR A 29 -1.70 2.14 2.96
N TYR A 30 -0.67 1.31 3.16
CA TYR A 30 0.59 1.40 2.41
C TYR A 30 0.39 1.07 0.93
N HIS A 31 -0.39 0.03 0.64
CA HIS A 31 -0.74 -0.35 -0.74
C HIS A 31 -1.49 0.78 -1.44
N GLY A 32 -2.34 1.53 -0.74
CA GLY A 32 -2.99 2.72 -1.25
C GLY A 32 -2.01 3.81 -1.70
N LEU A 33 -0.95 4.07 -0.94
CA LEU A 33 0.11 5.02 -1.32
C LEU A 33 0.89 4.57 -2.55
N LEU A 34 1.18 3.27 -2.63
CA LEU A 34 1.82 2.65 -3.80
C LEU A 34 0.93 2.74 -5.04
N ARG A 35 -0.36 2.40 -4.92
CA ARG A 35 -1.36 2.51 -6.00
C ARG A 35 -1.51 3.95 -6.48
N LEU A 36 -1.54 4.92 -5.57
CA LEU A 36 -1.61 6.35 -5.92
C LEU A 36 -0.41 6.77 -6.78
N SER A 37 0.80 6.42 -6.33
CA SER A 37 2.03 6.76 -7.03
C SER A 37 2.12 6.05 -8.39
N TRP A 38 1.79 4.76 -8.43
CA TRP A 38 1.70 3.97 -9.66
C TRP A 38 0.73 4.60 -10.67
N ASN A 39 -0.48 4.94 -10.24
CA ASN A 39 -1.51 5.48 -11.14
C ASN A 39 -1.09 6.80 -11.76
N MET A 40 -0.48 7.71 -11.00
CA MET A 40 0.08 8.94 -11.55
C MET A 40 1.13 8.68 -12.65
N LEU A 41 2.07 7.76 -12.39
CA LEU A 41 3.13 7.39 -13.35
C LEU A 41 2.54 6.71 -14.59
N TRP A 42 1.57 5.82 -14.38
CA TRP A 42 0.87 5.08 -15.43
C TRP A 42 0.02 6.00 -16.31
N GLU A 43 -0.77 6.89 -15.72
CA GLU A 43 -1.58 7.87 -16.46
C GLU A 43 -0.71 8.82 -17.28
N ALA A 44 0.40 9.30 -16.71
CA ALA A 44 1.30 10.18 -17.44
C ALA A 44 1.99 9.45 -18.62
N SER A 45 2.46 8.22 -18.40
CA SER A 45 3.11 7.41 -19.43
C SER A 45 2.14 6.92 -20.53
N THR A 46 0.87 6.69 -20.20
CA THR A 46 -0.14 6.29 -21.19
C THR A 46 -0.75 7.45 -21.96
N SER A 47 -0.92 8.62 -21.33
CA SER A 47 -1.44 9.82 -21.98
C SER A 47 -0.38 10.67 -22.68
N GLY A 48 0.91 10.43 -22.38
CA GLY A 48 2.03 11.25 -22.85
C GLY A 48 2.05 12.65 -22.25
N ARG A 49 1.38 12.88 -21.11
CA ARG A 49 1.25 14.20 -20.48
C ARG A 49 1.50 14.12 -18.97
N LEU A 50 2.28 15.07 -18.46
CA LEU A 50 2.46 15.21 -17.02
C LEU A 50 1.19 15.75 -16.34
N PRO A 51 1.01 15.48 -15.03
CA PRO A 51 0.07 16.23 -14.22
C PRO A 51 0.32 17.75 -14.36
N PRO A 52 -0.72 18.59 -14.49
CA PRO A 52 -0.56 20.02 -14.80
C PRO A 52 0.31 20.81 -13.80
N TYR A 53 0.42 20.32 -12.56
CA TYR A 53 1.17 20.93 -11.47
C TYR A 53 2.61 20.41 -11.34
N MET A 54 3.07 19.52 -12.24
CA MET A 54 4.32 18.79 -12.09
C MET A 54 5.26 19.03 -13.27
N LYS A 55 6.53 19.34 -12.96
CA LYS A 55 7.62 19.40 -13.94
C LYS A 55 8.26 18.02 -14.12
N MET A 56 8.90 17.78 -15.27
CA MET A 56 9.54 16.49 -15.58
C MET A 56 10.51 16.01 -14.49
N ARG A 57 11.36 16.89 -13.95
CA ARG A 57 12.28 16.55 -12.86
C ARG A 57 11.55 16.09 -11.58
N GLN A 58 10.40 16.69 -11.27
CA GLN A 58 9.58 16.27 -10.13
C GLN A 58 8.93 14.92 -10.41
N PHE A 59 8.45 14.70 -11.64
CA PHE A 59 7.88 13.42 -12.07
C PHE A 59 8.89 12.26 -11.96
N ILE A 60 10.12 12.44 -12.44
CA ILE A 60 11.20 11.46 -12.29
C ILE A 60 11.49 11.19 -10.80
N THR A 61 11.56 12.25 -9.99
CA THR A 61 11.75 12.13 -8.54
C THR A 61 10.64 11.31 -7.88
N GLU A 62 9.38 11.51 -8.27
CA GLU A 62 8.26 10.71 -7.73
C GLU A 62 8.34 9.25 -8.17
N GLY A 63 8.77 8.97 -9.40
CA GLY A 63 9.01 7.59 -9.84
C GLY A 63 10.10 6.89 -9.04
N LEU A 64 11.21 7.57 -8.74
CA LEU A 64 12.27 7.05 -7.90
C LEU A 64 11.83 6.85 -6.45
N ARG A 65 11.00 7.75 -5.91
CA ARG A 65 10.38 7.59 -4.58
C ARG A 65 9.45 6.39 -4.52
N PHE A 66 8.62 6.19 -5.53
CA PHE A 66 7.79 4.99 -5.65
C PHE A 66 8.66 3.74 -5.59
N ALA A 67 9.75 3.70 -6.36
CA ALA A 67 10.64 2.54 -6.37
C ALA A 67 11.27 2.27 -5.01
N GLN A 68 11.80 3.31 -4.37
CA GLN A 68 12.37 3.22 -3.04
C GLN A 68 11.35 2.75 -2.00
N HIS A 69 10.13 3.29 -2.02
CA HIS A 69 9.08 2.91 -1.06
C HIS A 69 8.67 1.45 -1.23
N LEU A 70 8.52 0.97 -2.48
CA LEU A 70 8.16 -0.40 -2.76
C LEU A 70 9.26 -1.38 -2.29
N GLU A 71 10.53 -1.04 -2.54
CA GLU A 71 11.68 -1.83 -2.09
C GLU A 71 11.74 -1.93 -0.56
N ILE A 72 11.59 -0.80 0.15
CA ILE A 72 11.59 -0.78 1.62
C ILE A 72 10.43 -1.59 2.19
N HIS A 73 9.24 -1.42 1.62
CA HIS A 73 8.03 -2.12 2.03
C HIS A 73 8.20 -3.65 1.94
N HIS A 74 8.61 -4.16 0.78
CA HIS A 74 8.88 -5.59 0.60
C HIS A 74 10.05 -6.08 1.47
N SER A 75 11.09 -5.25 1.68
CA SER A 75 12.20 -5.61 2.55
C SER A 75 11.75 -5.82 3.99
N ILE A 76 10.85 -4.97 4.51
CA ILE A 76 10.28 -5.14 5.85
C ILE A 76 9.45 -6.43 5.92
N GLU A 77 8.66 -6.71 4.88
CA GLU A 77 7.85 -7.93 4.81
C GLU A 77 8.69 -9.19 4.81
N GLU A 78 9.67 -9.29 3.91
CA GLU A 78 10.51 -10.46 3.74
C GLU A 78 11.41 -10.72 4.95
N ASN A 79 11.90 -9.66 5.61
CA ASN A 79 12.83 -9.78 6.72
C ASN A 79 12.15 -9.92 8.09
N HIS A 80 10.95 -9.36 8.27
CA HIS A 80 10.31 -9.28 9.59
C HIS A 80 8.90 -9.89 9.63
N VAL A 81 8.02 -9.49 8.70
CA VAL A 81 6.60 -9.85 8.76
C VAL A 81 6.36 -11.30 8.32
N PHE A 82 6.77 -11.67 7.11
CA PHE A 82 6.55 -13.01 6.56
C PHE A 82 7.22 -14.11 7.37
N PRO A 83 8.47 -13.96 7.87
CA PRO A 83 9.05 -14.96 8.76
C PRO A 83 8.24 -15.15 10.05
N HIS A 84 7.63 -14.09 10.58
CA HIS A 84 6.74 -14.21 11.74
C HIS A 84 5.45 -14.95 11.38
N LEU A 85 4.80 -14.58 10.29
CA LEU A 85 3.55 -15.20 9.83
C LEU A 85 3.73 -16.69 9.50
N ALA A 86 4.85 -17.04 8.87
CA ALA A 86 5.21 -18.42 8.49
C ALA A 86 5.22 -19.43 9.65
N LYS A 87 5.38 -18.95 10.90
CA LYS A 87 5.31 -19.78 12.11
C LYS A 87 3.97 -20.53 12.18
N LYS A 88 2.87 -19.85 11.86
CA LYS A 88 1.51 -20.40 11.98
C LYS A 88 0.75 -20.50 10.66
N MET A 89 1.09 -19.69 9.67
CA MET A 89 0.38 -19.59 8.40
C MET A 89 1.20 -20.29 7.29
N PRO A 90 0.76 -21.48 6.80
CA PRO A 90 1.53 -22.26 5.84
C PRO A 90 1.80 -21.53 4.52
N GLU A 91 0.89 -20.65 4.10
CA GLU A 91 1.03 -19.82 2.91
C GLU A 91 2.24 -18.88 2.91
N PHE A 92 2.85 -18.59 4.07
CA PHE A 92 4.06 -17.77 4.19
C PHE A 92 5.36 -18.58 4.35
N ARG A 93 5.28 -19.91 4.43
CA ARG A 93 6.47 -20.76 4.64
C ARG A 93 7.35 -20.82 3.38
N THR A 94 8.66 -20.75 3.57
CA THR A 94 9.66 -20.88 2.50
C THR A 94 10.11 -22.35 2.32
N GLY A 95 10.41 -22.78 1.09
CA GLY A 95 10.83 -24.15 0.78
C GLY A 95 11.21 -24.38 -0.69
N ARG A 96 11.91 -25.49 -1.00
CA ARG A 96 12.34 -25.84 -2.37
C ARG A 96 11.15 -26.38 -3.20
N GLY A 97 10.89 -25.76 -4.36
CA GLY A 97 9.87 -26.19 -5.33
C GLY A 97 8.78 -25.13 -5.60
N ARG A 98 7.63 -25.53 -6.16
CA ARG A 98 6.41 -24.69 -6.31
C ARG A 98 5.79 -24.23 -4.96
N GLN A 99 6.49 -24.45 -3.85
CA GLN A 99 6.05 -24.23 -2.46
C GLN A 99 6.64 -22.97 -1.82
N ALA A 100 7.42 -22.16 -2.54
CA ALA A 100 7.63 -20.79 -2.09
C ALA A 100 6.26 -20.10 -2.05
N ALA A 101 5.89 -19.55 -0.89
CA ALA A 101 4.74 -18.68 -0.70
C ALA A 101 4.45 -17.86 -1.97
N GLU A 102 3.22 -17.90 -2.47
CA GLU A 102 2.83 -17.21 -3.71
C GLU A 102 3.25 -15.74 -3.69
N LEU A 103 3.06 -15.07 -2.55
CA LEU A 103 3.48 -13.69 -2.29
C LEU A 103 5.00 -13.48 -2.52
N LEU A 104 5.85 -14.36 -1.99
CA LEU A 104 7.31 -14.28 -2.24
C LEU A 104 7.68 -14.51 -3.71
N ARG A 105 6.91 -15.32 -4.45
CA ARG A 105 7.10 -15.46 -5.91
C ARG A 105 6.68 -14.20 -6.65
N GLN A 106 5.69 -13.47 -6.17
CA GLN A 106 5.27 -12.19 -6.72
C GLN A 106 6.32 -11.12 -6.45
N HIS A 107 6.83 -11.01 -5.21
CA HIS A 107 7.92 -10.08 -4.87
C HIS A 107 9.10 -10.21 -5.84
N ARG A 108 9.60 -11.43 -6.08
CA ARG A 108 10.71 -11.64 -7.02
C ARG A 108 10.42 -11.16 -8.45
N GLN A 109 9.18 -11.30 -8.92
CA GLN A 109 8.79 -10.79 -10.24
C GLN A 109 8.67 -9.27 -10.24
N ILE A 110 8.13 -8.71 -9.15
CA ILE A 110 8.03 -7.27 -8.94
C ILE A 110 9.42 -6.63 -8.88
N HIS A 111 10.33 -7.12 -8.03
CA HIS A 111 11.71 -6.59 -7.93
C HIS A 111 12.46 -6.63 -9.25
N LYS A 112 12.25 -7.67 -10.07
CA LYS A 112 12.84 -7.73 -11.42
C LYS A 112 12.33 -6.60 -12.32
N GLY A 113 11.03 -6.33 -12.33
CA GLY A 113 10.46 -5.21 -13.10
C GLY A 113 10.87 -3.86 -12.53
N LEU A 114 10.96 -3.77 -11.20
CA LEU A 114 11.33 -2.59 -10.45
C LEU A 114 12.76 -2.15 -10.74
N GLU A 115 13.71 -3.09 -10.82
CA GLU A 115 15.12 -2.81 -11.12
C GLU A 115 15.27 -2.09 -12.48
N GLU A 116 14.61 -2.59 -13.53
CA GLU A 116 14.65 -1.96 -14.85
C GLU A 116 13.98 -0.59 -14.88
N PHE A 117 12.85 -0.45 -14.17
CA PHE A 117 12.12 0.81 -14.03
C PHE A 117 12.97 1.87 -13.30
N GLN A 118 13.56 1.51 -12.16
CA GLN A 118 14.37 2.41 -11.35
C GLN A 118 15.62 2.86 -12.11
N LYS A 119 16.35 1.92 -12.71
CA LYS A 119 17.55 2.22 -13.50
C LYS A 119 17.27 3.22 -14.61
N TYR A 120 16.16 3.06 -15.33
CA TYR A 120 15.77 4.00 -16.39
C TYR A 120 15.56 5.42 -15.85
N LEU A 121 14.84 5.55 -14.74
CA LEU A 121 14.59 6.85 -14.12
C LEU A 121 15.85 7.49 -13.53
N GLU A 122 16.77 6.70 -12.99
CA GLU A 122 18.08 7.18 -12.53
C GLU A 122 18.90 7.75 -13.70
N GLU A 123 18.96 7.04 -14.83
CA GLU A 123 19.64 7.53 -16.04
C GLU A 123 19.00 8.82 -16.58
N CYS A 124 17.67 8.95 -16.52
CA CYS A 124 16.98 10.20 -16.85
C CYS A 124 17.31 11.32 -15.84
N GLN A 125 17.34 11.02 -14.54
CA GLN A 125 17.68 12.00 -13.51
C GLN A 125 19.10 12.53 -13.65
N GLU A 126 20.03 11.67 -14.05
CA GLU A 126 21.44 12.00 -14.29
C GLU A 126 21.69 12.71 -15.64
N GLY A 127 20.67 12.81 -16.50
CA GLY A 127 20.79 13.43 -17.82
C GLY A 127 21.52 12.56 -18.85
N LYS A 128 21.63 11.25 -18.62
CA LYS A 128 22.21 10.28 -19.58
C LYS A 128 21.28 10.04 -20.77
N GLN A 129 19.98 10.21 -20.57
CA GLN A 129 18.95 10.17 -21.62
C GLN A 129 17.72 10.98 -21.18
N GLU A 130 16.90 11.41 -22.15
CA GLU A 130 15.63 12.08 -21.86
C GLU A 130 14.54 11.06 -21.50
N LEU A 131 13.57 11.48 -20.70
CA LEU A 131 12.43 10.62 -20.38
C LEU A 131 11.46 10.56 -21.56
N GLU A 132 11.20 9.34 -22.02
CA GLU A 132 10.22 8.99 -23.05
C GLU A 132 9.07 8.22 -22.40
N PHE A 133 7.84 8.73 -22.57
CA PHE A 133 6.66 8.15 -21.92
C PHE A 133 6.37 6.71 -22.35
N ASP A 134 6.58 6.39 -23.64
CA ASP A 134 6.38 5.02 -24.15
C ASP A 134 7.40 4.03 -23.56
N VAL A 135 8.64 4.47 -23.34
CA VAL A 135 9.69 3.66 -22.70
C VAL A 135 9.31 3.42 -21.24
N LEU A 136 8.92 4.47 -20.50
CA LEU A 136 8.46 4.36 -19.12
C LEU A 136 7.26 3.42 -19.00
N ARG A 137 6.26 3.55 -19.89
CA ARG A 137 5.09 2.66 -19.93
C ARG A 137 5.53 1.21 -20.10
N GLY A 138 6.40 0.93 -21.06
CA GLY A 138 6.93 -0.41 -21.30
C GLY A 138 7.63 -0.99 -20.08
N LYS A 139 8.38 -0.17 -19.33
CA LYS A 139 9.03 -0.58 -18.07
C LYS A 139 8.06 -0.85 -16.93
N MET A 140 6.86 -0.26 -16.94
CA MET A 140 5.81 -0.52 -15.95
C MET A 140 4.92 -1.71 -16.35
N GLU A 141 4.61 -1.86 -17.63
CA GLU A 141 3.58 -2.78 -18.12
C GLU A 141 3.92 -4.25 -17.82
N GLY A 142 5.18 -4.64 -17.94
CA GLY A 142 5.63 -6.03 -17.76
C GLY A 142 5.41 -6.62 -16.37
N TRP A 143 5.16 -5.80 -15.36
CA TRP A 143 4.95 -6.25 -13.97
C TRP A 143 3.71 -5.63 -13.30
N ARG A 144 2.87 -4.94 -14.09
CA ARG A 144 1.63 -4.33 -13.59
C ARG A 144 0.68 -5.36 -12.99
N GLU A 145 0.36 -6.40 -13.74
CA GLU A 145 -0.64 -7.40 -13.31
C GLU A 145 -0.20 -8.11 -12.02
N VAL A 146 1.09 -8.47 -11.94
CA VAL A 146 1.65 -9.12 -10.74
C VAL A 146 1.66 -8.18 -9.54
N LEU A 147 2.01 -6.90 -9.71
CA LEU A 147 1.95 -5.91 -8.63
C LEU A 147 0.53 -5.77 -8.10
N TRP A 148 -0.45 -5.50 -8.97
CA TRP A 148 -1.84 -5.29 -8.54
C TRP A 148 -2.42 -6.53 -7.85
N THR A 149 -2.17 -7.71 -8.42
CA THR A 149 -2.59 -8.98 -7.83
C THR A 149 -1.98 -9.18 -6.45
N HIS A 150 -0.68 -8.90 -6.31
CA HIS A 150 0.04 -9.01 -5.05
C HIS A 150 -0.57 -8.10 -3.97
N LEU A 151 -0.75 -6.81 -4.27
CA LEU A 151 -1.29 -5.84 -3.33
C LEU A 151 -2.69 -6.23 -2.81
N ASP A 152 -3.53 -6.84 -3.66
CA ASP A 152 -4.88 -7.29 -3.28
C ASP A 152 -4.87 -8.62 -2.51
N GLN A 153 -4.08 -9.59 -2.99
CA GLN A 153 -4.01 -10.92 -2.39
C GLN A 153 -3.44 -10.88 -0.98
N GLU A 154 -2.43 -10.04 -0.74
CA GLU A 154 -1.84 -9.93 0.57
C GLU A 154 -2.81 -9.35 1.61
N VAL A 155 -3.50 -8.25 1.27
CA VAL A 155 -4.53 -7.65 2.14
C VAL A 155 -5.62 -8.67 2.47
N LYS A 156 -6.06 -9.45 1.47
CA LYS A 156 -7.03 -10.53 1.69
C LYS A 156 -6.48 -11.62 2.61
N THR A 157 -5.22 -12.00 2.43
CA THR A 157 -4.54 -13.03 3.25
C THR A 157 -4.40 -12.58 4.70
N LEU A 158 -4.15 -11.29 4.93
CA LEU A 158 -4.07 -10.68 6.27
C LEU A 158 -5.44 -10.29 6.86
N GLY A 159 -6.54 -10.59 6.15
CA GLY A 159 -7.89 -10.24 6.57
C GLY A 159 -8.34 -11.00 7.82
N ALA A 160 -9.27 -10.41 8.58
CA ALA A 160 -9.69 -10.92 9.88
C ALA A 160 -10.07 -12.42 9.88
N GLU A 161 -10.83 -12.84 8.89
CA GLU A 161 -11.31 -14.22 8.76
C GLU A 161 -10.19 -15.24 8.57
N ASN A 162 -9.11 -14.86 7.88
CA ASN A 162 -7.97 -15.76 7.72
C ASN A 162 -7.08 -15.71 8.97
N MET A 163 -6.84 -14.52 9.52
CA MET A 163 -6.01 -14.33 10.71
C MET A 163 -6.55 -15.07 11.93
N ARG A 164 -7.87 -15.07 12.16
CA ARG A 164 -8.49 -15.76 13.31
C ARG A 164 -8.28 -17.28 13.32
N ARG A 165 -8.00 -17.88 12.16
CA ARG A 165 -7.77 -19.34 12.01
C ARG A 165 -6.43 -19.77 12.59
N TYR A 166 -5.48 -18.84 12.73
CA TYR A 166 -4.11 -19.13 13.10
C TYR A 166 -3.65 -18.41 14.37
N TRP A 167 -4.23 -17.26 14.69
CA TRP A 167 -3.77 -16.36 15.75
C TRP A 167 -4.83 -16.12 16.81
N THR A 168 -4.43 -16.03 18.08
CA THR A 168 -5.31 -15.53 19.14
C THR A 168 -5.28 -14.01 19.20
N LYS A 169 -6.30 -13.40 19.83
CA LYS A 169 -6.39 -11.94 19.99
C LYS A 169 -5.21 -11.37 20.78
N GLU A 170 -4.69 -12.12 21.73
CA GLU A 170 -3.54 -11.74 22.56
C GLU A 170 -2.23 -11.80 21.77
N GLU A 171 -2.17 -12.59 20.71
CA GLU A 171 -1.00 -12.70 19.83
C GLU A 171 -1.00 -11.63 18.75
N MET A 172 -2.18 -11.18 18.28
CA MET A 172 -2.29 -10.18 17.23
C MET A 172 -1.37 -8.97 17.46
N PRO A 173 -1.35 -8.29 18.62
CA PRO A 173 -0.49 -7.11 18.82
C PRO A 173 1.02 -7.36 18.70
N ARG A 174 1.47 -8.61 18.68
CA ARG A 174 2.89 -8.99 18.59
C ARG A 174 3.37 -9.20 17.15
N ILE A 175 2.48 -9.10 16.15
CA ILE A 175 2.87 -9.22 14.75
C ILE A 175 3.73 -7.99 14.38
N PRO A 176 4.92 -8.18 13.78
CA PRO A 176 5.87 -7.08 13.51
C PRO A 176 5.31 -5.93 12.68
N ILE A 177 4.28 -6.19 11.87
CA ILE A 177 3.63 -5.19 11.00
C ILE A 177 3.27 -3.89 11.74
N TYR A 178 2.88 -3.97 13.03
CA TYR A 178 2.43 -2.80 13.80
C TYR A 178 3.55 -1.87 14.26
N ASN A 179 4.78 -2.38 14.35
CA ASN A 179 5.93 -1.61 14.82
C ASN A 179 6.89 -1.29 13.67
N ASP A 180 7.11 -2.24 12.76
CA ASP A 180 8.25 -2.18 11.84
C ASP A 180 7.92 -1.43 10.55
N MET A 181 6.67 -1.44 10.09
CA MET A 181 6.26 -0.62 8.93
C MET A 181 6.19 0.88 9.26
N MET A 182 6.07 1.23 10.55
CA MET A 182 5.90 2.61 11.02
C MET A 182 7.16 3.20 11.69
N ASN A 183 8.22 2.41 11.90
CA ASN A 183 9.41 2.85 12.61
C ASN A 183 10.52 3.29 11.65
N ILE A 184 11.05 4.51 11.85
CA ILE A 184 12.13 5.07 11.05
C ILE A 184 13.49 4.44 11.43
N GLU A 185 13.64 3.93 12.65
CA GLU A 185 14.92 3.39 13.13
C GLU A 185 15.28 2.04 12.51
N THR A 186 14.29 1.27 12.06
CA THR A 186 14.47 0.02 11.30
C THR A 186 14.94 0.27 9.85
N LEU A 187 15.00 1.54 9.40
CA LEU A 187 15.32 1.92 8.02
C LEU A 187 16.80 2.23 7.74
N GLY A 188 17.71 2.12 8.70
CA GLY A 188 19.17 2.10 8.50
C GLY A 188 19.82 3.22 7.65
N ASP A 189 20.56 4.14 8.29
CA ASP A 189 21.68 4.96 7.79
C ASP A 189 21.65 5.62 6.38
N SER A 190 20.48 5.91 5.81
CA SER A 190 20.38 6.94 4.77
C SER A 190 19.80 8.22 5.36
N ALA A 191 20.67 9.17 5.73
CA ALA A 191 20.31 10.46 6.34
C ALA A 191 19.30 11.29 5.51
N VAL A 192 19.10 10.96 4.23
CA VAL A 192 18.09 11.60 3.34
C VAL A 192 16.69 11.00 3.55
N VAL A 193 16.59 9.72 3.93
CA VAL A 193 15.34 8.96 4.12
C VAL A 193 14.63 9.37 5.41
N ALA A 194 15.38 9.53 6.50
CA ALA A 194 14.83 9.95 7.79
C ALA A 194 14.21 11.36 7.73
N VAL A 195 14.76 12.27 6.93
CA VAL A 195 14.26 13.67 6.84
C VAL A 195 12.97 13.75 6.04
N HIS A 196 12.84 13.00 4.94
CA HIS A 196 11.62 13.03 4.11
C HIS A 196 10.44 12.29 4.75
N LEU A 197 10.68 11.14 5.38
CA LEU A 197 9.66 10.45 6.17
C LEU A 197 9.25 11.26 7.40
N ARG A 198 10.18 11.95 8.07
CA ARG A 198 9.84 12.87 9.16
C ARG A 198 8.93 14.01 8.71
N ILE A 199 9.13 14.59 7.53
CA ILE A 199 8.24 15.64 6.99
C ILE A 199 6.84 15.10 6.70
N LEU A 200 6.73 13.89 6.15
CA LEU A 200 5.44 13.23 5.92
C LEU A 200 4.75 12.82 7.24
N MET A 201 5.51 12.37 8.24
CA MET A 201 5.01 11.98 9.56
C MET A 201 4.66 13.18 10.46
N GLU A 202 5.33 14.33 10.33
CA GLU A 202 4.94 15.57 10.98
C GLU A 202 3.65 16.15 10.37
N GLY A 203 3.34 15.82 9.11
CA GLY A 203 2.01 16.01 8.52
C GLY A 203 0.96 15.06 9.09
N TRP A 204 1.33 13.80 9.34
CA TRP A 204 0.49 12.76 9.95
C TRP A 204 0.06 13.12 11.39
N MET A 205 0.97 13.61 12.23
CA MET A 205 0.64 14.03 13.61
C MET A 205 -0.28 15.26 13.69
N ARG A 206 -0.15 16.21 12.75
CA ARG A 206 -1.01 17.42 12.71
C ARG A 206 -2.43 17.12 12.21
N ASN A 207 -2.59 16.21 11.26
CA ASN A 207 -3.91 15.83 10.74
C ASN A 207 -4.70 14.93 11.69
N LEU A 208 -4.03 14.16 12.56
CA LEU A 208 -4.69 13.43 13.66
C LEU A 208 -5.29 14.37 14.72
N THR A 209 -4.74 15.57 14.93
CA THR A 209 -5.30 16.54 15.90
C THR A 209 -6.50 17.31 15.32
N VAL A 210 -6.52 17.54 14.00
CA VAL A 210 -7.58 18.32 13.34
C VAL A 210 -8.77 17.44 12.92
N GLY A 211 -8.55 16.15 12.62
CA GLY A 211 -9.60 15.21 12.21
C GLY A 211 -10.59 14.81 13.31
N ILE A 212 -10.28 15.08 14.58
CA ILE A 212 -11.14 14.71 15.74
C ILE A 212 -12.13 15.83 16.10
N TYR A 213 -11.96 17.06 15.57
CA TYR A 213 -12.83 18.20 15.89
C TYR A 213 -13.83 18.62 14.79
N ARG A 214 -13.91 17.90 13.66
CA ARG A 214 -14.74 18.32 12.52
C ARG A 214 -15.91 17.40 12.16
N LEU A 215 -16.25 16.44 13.03
CA LEU A 215 -17.45 15.61 12.90
C LEU A 215 -18.29 15.67 14.20
N SER A 216 -18.73 16.87 14.56
CA SER A 216 -19.76 17.08 15.58
C SER A 216 -20.63 18.30 15.23
N ILE A 217 -21.85 18.02 14.74
CA ILE A 217 -23.08 18.85 14.77
C ILE A 217 -23.18 19.95 13.69
N PRO A 218 -24.25 19.93 12.87
CA PRO A 218 -25.34 20.87 13.10
C PRO A 218 -26.71 20.18 13.12
N GLU A 219 -27.40 20.24 14.27
CA GLU A 219 -28.86 20.23 14.32
C GLU A 219 -29.35 21.67 14.20
N ASN A 220 -30.46 21.83 13.49
CA ASN A 220 -31.31 23.01 13.33
C ASN A 220 -30.95 23.97 12.17
N GLU A 221 -31.55 23.73 11.01
CA GLU A 221 -32.31 24.78 10.31
C GLU A 221 -33.61 24.16 9.73
N GLU A 222 -34.73 24.84 9.99
CA GLU A 222 -36.10 24.50 9.57
C GLU A 222 -36.38 24.78 8.07
N PRO A 223 -37.49 24.27 7.49
CA PRO A 223 -37.62 24.06 6.05
C PRO A 223 -38.12 25.30 5.30
N PHE A 224 -37.42 25.69 4.23
CA PHE A 224 -37.92 26.72 3.32
C PHE A 224 -38.87 26.16 2.25
N SER A 225 -40.03 26.82 2.22
CA SER A 225 -41.23 26.66 1.39
C SER A 225 -41.00 26.62 -0.13
N HIS A 226 -41.82 25.82 -0.82
CA HIS A 226 -41.90 25.71 -2.28
C HIS A 226 -42.71 26.84 -2.95
N SER A 227 -42.35 27.05 -4.22
CA SER A 227 -43.12 27.66 -5.31
C SER A 227 -43.05 29.18 -5.48
N GLN A 228 -42.38 29.59 -6.56
CA GLN A 228 -42.95 30.45 -7.61
C GLN A 228 -41.95 30.58 -8.78
N PHE A 229 -42.17 29.80 -9.83
CA PHE A 229 -41.79 30.19 -11.19
C PHE A 229 -43.03 30.04 -12.07
N GLY A 230 -43.57 31.20 -12.44
CA GLY A 230 -44.67 31.34 -13.39
C GLY A 230 -44.17 31.23 -14.83
N ILE A 231 -44.89 30.44 -15.61
CA ILE A 231 -44.85 30.36 -17.06
C ILE A 231 -45.48 31.64 -17.63
N LEU A 232 -44.90 32.22 -18.68
CA LEU A 232 -45.68 32.95 -19.67
C LEU A 232 -45.23 32.56 -21.09
N ALA A 233 -46.25 32.35 -21.93
CA ALA A 233 -46.18 32.31 -23.37
C ALA A 233 -45.74 33.67 -23.96
#